data_AF-A0A0D7BPJ7-F1
#
_entry.id   AF-A0A0D7BPJ7-F1
#
_cell.length_a   1.000
_cell.length_b   1.000
_cell.length_c   1.000
_cell.angle_alpha   90.00
_cell.angle_beta   90.00
_cell.angle_gamma   90.00
#
_symmetry.space_group_name_H-M   'P 1'
#
loop_
_entity.id
_entity.type
_entity.pdbx_description
1 polymer ?
#
loop_
_entity_poly.entity_id
_entity_poly.type
_entity_poly.pdbx_seq_one_letter_code
_entity_poly.pdbx_strand_id
1 'polypeptide(L)'
;MYTELESLLHKVSYTPTSDTLVSVGDIVAKGPHKGSMAVLDWMATHNVTAVRGNHDEHVVEWYSWLQWVRSMHGGSKFIETVCTRWEHAQKHGHNDPEVWVEREIERDQVNKKWWKRIPKGKGWIMFGDHFEIARAMDQRMYDYLVSLPLKLHIPHAHTFIAHAGVLSSDPKRKPWHRKQPLANVPKGKDTHHIRTLQEQAVLTDIPPNNDPWVTLNMRSITEDGDISRQSDDHPWSKHYASDMGRCAGFELQDHRAERSKQLPCYPMSVVYGHAAGRGLDVKRWSIGLDSGCVYERRMTALVLGGELAKVTLGEEEDPSQVVLDWDEEDIGIETKKRKSLIKFGDNGVGRLVSVSCH
;
A
#
# COMPACT_ATOMS: atom_id res chain seq x y z
N MET A 1 5.84 -15.74 -5.83
CA MET A 1 4.92 -14.57 -5.87
C MET A 1 3.85 -14.66 -6.96
N TYR A 2 4.21 -14.91 -8.23
CA TYR A 2 3.19 -15.00 -9.31
C TYR A 2 2.24 -16.19 -9.16
N THR A 3 2.77 -17.34 -8.75
CA THR A 3 2.00 -18.56 -8.46
C THR A 3 0.95 -18.34 -7.36
N GLU A 4 1.28 -17.57 -6.34
CA GLU A 4 0.38 -17.25 -5.24
C GLU A 4 -0.69 -16.24 -5.68
N LEU A 5 -0.33 -15.26 -6.51
CA LEU A 5 -1.29 -14.35 -7.13
C LEU A 5 -2.31 -15.13 -7.99
N GLU A 6 -1.84 -16.01 -8.87
CA GLU A 6 -2.70 -16.85 -9.71
C GLU A 6 -3.61 -17.74 -8.86
N SER A 7 -3.06 -18.37 -7.81
CA SER A 7 -3.83 -19.18 -6.87
C SER A 7 -4.92 -18.37 -6.15
N LEU A 8 -4.62 -17.13 -5.76
CA LEU A 8 -5.58 -16.24 -5.12
C LEU A 8 -6.70 -15.83 -6.09
N LEU A 9 -6.35 -15.45 -7.32
CA LEU A 9 -7.30 -15.09 -8.37
C LEU A 9 -8.23 -16.25 -8.72
N HIS A 10 -7.69 -17.47 -8.83
CA HIS A 10 -8.49 -18.67 -9.03
C HIS A 10 -9.43 -18.94 -7.84
N LYS A 11 -8.94 -18.79 -6.61
CA LYS A 11 -9.73 -19.01 -5.39
C LYS A 11 -10.88 -18.02 -5.22
N VAL A 12 -10.75 -16.79 -5.73
CA VAL A 12 -11.84 -15.80 -5.76
C VAL A 12 -12.67 -15.87 -7.04
N SER A 13 -12.33 -16.77 -7.97
CA SER A 13 -12.97 -16.91 -9.29
C SER A 13 -12.95 -15.60 -10.09
N TYR A 14 -11.83 -14.87 -10.02
CA TYR A 14 -11.65 -13.58 -10.67
C TYR A 14 -11.86 -13.67 -12.18
N THR A 15 -12.70 -12.80 -12.72
CA THR A 15 -12.96 -12.67 -14.15
C THR A 15 -12.81 -11.21 -14.59
N PRO A 16 -11.86 -10.87 -15.49
CA PRO A 16 -11.58 -9.49 -15.86
C PRO A 16 -12.72 -8.77 -16.59
N THR A 17 -13.72 -9.49 -17.10
CA THR A 17 -14.90 -8.90 -17.76
C THR A 17 -15.98 -8.43 -16.79
N SER A 18 -15.98 -8.93 -15.54
CA SER A 18 -16.99 -8.58 -14.53
C SER A 18 -16.39 -7.96 -13.27
N ASP A 19 -15.11 -8.22 -13.01
CA ASP A 19 -14.46 -7.90 -11.75
C ASP A 19 -13.37 -6.86 -11.94
N THR A 20 -13.28 -5.93 -10.99
CA THR A 20 -12.17 -4.98 -10.90
C THR A 20 -11.17 -5.46 -9.86
N LEU A 21 -9.94 -5.73 -10.29
CA LEU A 21 -8.82 -6.03 -9.40
C LEU A 21 -8.08 -4.74 -9.04
N VAL A 22 -7.89 -4.49 -7.74
CA VAL A 22 -7.09 -3.37 -7.24
C VAL A 22 -5.99 -3.86 -6.31
N SER A 23 -4.73 -3.60 -6.65
CA SER A 23 -3.58 -3.89 -5.78
C SER A 23 -3.27 -2.74 -4.82
N VAL A 24 -2.82 -3.07 -3.60
CA VAL A 24 -2.36 -2.12 -2.57
C VAL A 24 -0.87 -1.74 -2.70
N GLY A 25 -0.23 -2.07 -3.83
CA GLY A 25 1.18 -1.76 -4.11
C GLY A 25 2.17 -2.80 -3.58
N ASP A 26 3.45 -2.48 -3.67
CA ASP A 26 4.57 -3.41 -3.47
C ASP A 26 4.44 -4.63 -4.38
N ILE A 27 4.32 -4.35 -5.67
CA ILE A 27 4.21 -5.32 -6.75
C ILE A 27 5.52 -6.10 -6.90
N VAL A 28 6.65 -5.42 -6.66
CA VAL A 28 7.99 -5.96 -6.86
C VAL A 28 8.87 -5.88 -5.60
N ALA A 29 10.00 -6.58 -5.67
CA ALA A 29 11.04 -6.71 -4.65
C ALA A 29 10.65 -7.59 -3.45
N LYS A 30 11.62 -7.82 -2.56
CA LYS A 30 11.57 -8.67 -1.34
C LYS A 30 11.45 -10.18 -1.60
N GLY A 31 10.71 -10.59 -2.62
CA GLY A 31 10.63 -11.99 -3.07
C GLY A 31 11.71 -12.33 -4.10
N PRO A 32 11.67 -13.55 -4.67
CA PRO A 32 12.57 -13.95 -5.75
C PRO A 32 12.44 -13.01 -6.96
N HIS A 33 13.58 -12.60 -7.54
CA HIS A 33 13.63 -11.69 -8.70
C HIS A 33 12.71 -12.14 -9.85
N LYS A 34 12.74 -13.44 -10.20
CA LYS A 34 11.85 -14.02 -11.22
C LYS A 34 10.36 -13.83 -10.88
N GLY A 35 10.00 -13.91 -9.61
CA GLY A 35 8.65 -13.68 -9.13
C GLY A 35 8.22 -12.21 -9.32
N SER A 36 9.08 -11.27 -8.92
CA SER A 36 8.86 -9.83 -9.14
C SER A 36 8.63 -9.51 -10.61
N MET A 37 9.49 -10.02 -11.50
CA MET A 37 9.38 -9.79 -12.94
C MET A 37 8.09 -10.39 -13.53
N ALA A 38 7.70 -11.60 -13.11
CA ALA A 38 6.49 -12.25 -13.60
C ALA A 38 5.20 -11.53 -13.16
N VAL A 39 5.13 -11.09 -11.88
CA VAL A 39 3.98 -10.33 -11.39
C VAL A 39 3.89 -8.97 -12.11
N LEU A 40 5.00 -8.25 -12.21
CA LEU A 40 5.04 -6.95 -12.89
C LEU A 40 4.62 -7.06 -14.36
N ASP A 41 5.14 -8.06 -15.08
CA ASP A 41 4.77 -8.31 -16.47
C ASP A 41 3.28 -8.59 -16.63
N TRP A 42 2.72 -9.46 -15.78
CA TRP A 42 1.31 -9.79 -15.81
C TRP A 42 0.43 -8.58 -15.52
N MET A 43 0.75 -7.81 -14.47
CA MET A 43 -0.03 -6.62 -14.11
C MET A 43 0.02 -5.54 -15.19
N ALA A 44 1.19 -5.30 -15.78
CA ALA A 44 1.36 -4.35 -16.88
C ALA A 44 0.61 -4.80 -18.15
N THR A 45 0.66 -6.11 -18.47
CA THR A 45 -0.04 -6.68 -19.64
C THR A 45 -1.56 -6.56 -19.53
N HIS A 46 -2.10 -6.74 -18.32
CA HIS A 46 -3.54 -6.69 -18.07
C HIS A 46 -4.02 -5.31 -17.61
N ASN A 47 -3.13 -4.32 -17.54
CA ASN A 47 -3.42 -2.96 -17.06
C ASN A 47 -4.20 -2.96 -15.73
N VAL A 48 -3.72 -3.73 -14.76
CA VAL A 48 -4.37 -3.91 -13.46
C VAL A 48 -4.36 -2.58 -12.70
N THR A 49 -5.48 -2.22 -12.07
CA THR A 49 -5.52 -1.04 -11.22
C THR A 49 -4.70 -1.28 -9.96
N ALA A 50 -3.86 -0.33 -9.58
CA ALA A 50 -3.05 -0.44 -8.36
C ALA A 50 -2.71 0.94 -7.81
N VAL A 51 -2.32 0.98 -6.54
CA VAL A 51 -1.51 2.08 -6.00
C VAL A 51 -0.05 1.68 -5.99
N ARG A 52 0.86 2.65 -6.08
CA ARG A 52 2.30 2.39 -5.99
C ARG A 52 2.73 2.17 -4.53
N GLY A 53 3.53 1.14 -4.30
CA GLY A 53 4.21 0.90 -3.02
C GLY A 53 5.59 1.52 -2.90
N ASN A 54 6.19 1.47 -1.72
CA ASN A 54 7.51 2.06 -1.52
C ASN A 54 8.62 1.25 -2.20
N HIS A 55 8.44 -0.08 -2.33
CA HIS A 55 9.36 -0.91 -3.10
C HIS A 55 9.26 -0.59 -4.60
N ASP A 56 8.05 -0.38 -5.11
CA ASP A 56 7.81 0.02 -6.49
C ASP A 56 8.45 1.39 -6.80
N GLU A 57 8.33 2.36 -5.88
CA GLU A 57 8.93 3.69 -6.03
C GLU A 57 10.46 3.60 -6.17
N HIS A 58 11.14 2.84 -5.30
CA HIS A 58 12.59 2.65 -5.40
C HIS A 58 13.03 2.01 -6.72
N VAL A 59 12.21 1.11 -7.28
CA VAL A 59 12.46 0.53 -8.59
C VAL A 59 12.35 1.58 -9.72
N VAL A 60 11.33 2.43 -9.67
CA VAL A 60 11.16 3.57 -10.61
C VAL A 60 12.33 4.55 -10.54
N GLU A 61 12.78 4.86 -9.32
CA GLU A 61 13.94 5.71 -9.05
C GLU A 61 15.23 5.11 -9.66
N TRP A 62 15.47 3.82 -9.44
CA TRP A 62 16.62 3.11 -10.02
C TRP A 62 16.57 3.04 -11.55
N TYR A 63 15.40 2.78 -12.12
CA TYR A 63 15.25 2.76 -13.59
C TYR A 63 15.57 4.13 -14.17
N SER A 64 15.01 5.20 -13.59
CA SER A 64 15.27 6.58 -14.02
C SER A 64 16.76 6.93 -13.94
N TRP A 65 17.43 6.52 -12.87
CA TRP A 65 18.87 6.70 -12.73
C TRP A 65 19.67 5.93 -13.80
N LEU A 66 19.31 4.67 -14.07
CA LEU A 66 19.96 3.85 -15.09
C LEU A 66 19.84 4.49 -16.48
N GLN A 67 18.65 4.99 -16.83
CA GLN A 67 18.42 5.67 -18.11
C GLN A 67 19.22 6.98 -18.20
N TRP A 68 19.23 7.79 -17.14
CA TRP A 68 20.04 8.99 -17.06
C TRP A 68 21.53 8.68 -17.26
N VAL A 69 22.07 7.67 -16.57
CA VAL A 69 23.46 7.26 -16.74
C VAL A 69 23.75 6.82 -18.16
N ARG A 70 22.90 5.96 -18.74
CA ARG A 70 23.05 5.45 -20.12
C ARG A 70 22.99 6.55 -21.17
N SER A 71 22.20 7.61 -20.93
CA SER A 71 22.10 8.76 -21.84
C SER A 71 23.39 9.59 -21.93
N MET A 72 24.27 9.52 -20.92
CA MET A 72 25.52 10.27 -20.89
C MET A 72 26.64 9.54 -21.65
N HIS A 73 27.49 10.30 -22.34
CA HIS A 73 28.62 9.72 -23.08
C HIS A 73 29.54 8.89 -22.15
N GLY A 74 29.69 7.59 -22.48
CA GLY A 74 30.46 6.61 -21.71
C GLY A 74 29.72 5.97 -20.53
N GLY A 75 28.48 6.38 -20.24
CA GLY A 75 27.70 5.84 -19.12
C GLY A 75 27.23 4.41 -19.34
N SER A 76 26.75 4.07 -20.55
CA SER A 76 26.40 2.69 -20.90
C SER A 76 27.58 1.73 -20.73
N LYS A 77 28.78 2.13 -21.20
CA LYS A 77 30.01 1.35 -21.02
C LYS A 77 30.37 1.17 -19.55
N PHE A 78 30.19 2.20 -18.72
CA PHE A 78 30.37 2.08 -17.27
C PHE A 78 29.43 1.03 -16.69
N ILE A 79 28.12 1.15 -16.92
CA ILE A 79 27.11 0.22 -16.40
C ILE A 79 27.41 -1.23 -16.83
N GLU A 80 27.68 -1.46 -18.10
CA GLU A 80 28.02 -2.80 -18.62
C GLU A 80 29.28 -3.37 -17.97
N THR A 81 30.32 -2.55 -17.81
CA THR A 81 31.59 -2.95 -17.18
C THR A 81 31.38 -3.36 -15.73
N VAL A 82 30.67 -2.54 -14.94
CA VAL A 82 30.47 -2.82 -13.51
C VAL A 82 29.53 -4.00 -13.28
N CYS A 83 28.50 -4.17 -14.12
CA CYS A 83 27.64 -5.36 -14.08
C CYS A 83 28.44 -6.63 -14.33
N THR A 84 29.28 -6.64 -15.38
CA THR A 84 30.13 -7.79 -15.71
C THR A 84 31.08 -8.13 -14.56
N ARG A 85 31.68 -7.11 -13.93
CA ARG A 85 32.56 -7.31 -12.77
C ARG A 85 31.80 -7.84 -11.56
N TRP A 86 30.58 -7.37 -11.31
CA TRP A 86 29.74 -7.85 -10.22
C TRP A 86 29.37 -9.32 -10.44
N GLU A 87 28.89 -9.69 -11.63
CA GLU A 87 28.57 -11.08 -11.97
C GLU A 87 29.78 -12.00 -11.83
N HIS A 88 30.98 -11.52 -12.20
CA HIS A 88 32.22 -12.24 -11.96
C HIS A 88 32.51 -12.38 -10.45
N ALA A 89 32.34 -11.33 -9.66
CA ALA A 89 32.57 -11.36 -8.23
C ALA A 89 31.61 -12.32 -7.51
N GLN A 90 30.35 -12.38 -7.91
CA GLN A 90 29.35 -13.32 -7.38
C GLN A 90 29.79 -14.78 -7.61
N LYS A 91 30.32 -15.10 -8.81
CA LYS A 91 30.89 -16.43 -9.10
C LYS A 91 32.09 -16.79 -8.22
N HIS A 92 32.72 -15.81 -7.59
CA HIS A 92 33.85 -15.97 -6.67
C HIS A 92 33.45 -15.79 -5.19
N GLY A 93 32.15 -15.89 -4.88
CA GLY A 93 31.65 -15.90 -3.50
C GLY A 93 31.40 -14.52 -2.88
N HIS A 94 31.41 -13.45 -3.68
CA HIS A 94 30.95 -12.14 -3.21
C HIS A 94 29.43 -12.05 -3.26
N ASN A 95 28.79 -12.00 -2.10
CA ASN A 95 27.32 -12.00 -2.00
C ASN A 95 26.75 -10.69 -1.41
N ASP A 96 27.62 -9.79 -0.95
CA ASP A 96 27.24 -8.50 -0.37
C ASP A 96 27.53 -7.38 -1.40
N PRO A 97 26.49 -6.84 -2.05
CA PRO A 97 26.66 -5.81 -3.06
C PRO A 97 27.16 -4.49 -2.48
N GLU A 98 26.78 -4.13 -1.25
CA GLU A 98 27.20 -2.86 -0.62
C GLU A 98 28.71 -2.89 -0.35
N VAL A 99 29.18 -3.97 0.29
CA VAL A 99 30.61 -4.16 0.58
C VAL A 99 31.44 -4.23 -0.70
N TRP A 100 30.90 -4.84 -1.76
CA TRP A 100 31.61 -4.92 -3.03
C TRP A 100 31.68 -3.56 -3.73
N VAL A 101 30.58 -2.82 -3.78
CA VAL A 101 30.51 -1.48 -4.38
C VAL A 101 31.46 -0.52 -3.65
N GLU A 102 31.50 -0.52 -2.32
CA GLU A 102 32.42 0.30 -1.54
C GLU A 102 33.89 0.06 -1.95
N ARG A 103 34.28 -1.21 -2.11
CA ARG A 103 35.64 -1.57 -2.56
C ARG A 103 35.93 -1.12 -3.99
N GLU A 104 34.95 -1.22 -4.90
CA GLU A 104 35.12 -0.77 -6.28
C GLU A 104 35.23 0.76 -6.38
N ILE A 105 34.52 1.52 -5.55
CA ILE A 105 34.62 2.99 -5.46
C ILE A 105 36.07 3.40 -5.13
N GLU A 106 36.76 2.65 -4.27
CA GLU A 106 38.15 2.90 -3.89
C GLU A 106 39.15 2.48 -4.99
N ARG A 107 38.89 1.36 -5.67
CA ARG A 107 39.83 0.75 -6.62
C ARG A 107 39.75 1.36 -8.02
N ASP A 108 38.56 1.64 -8.52
CA ASP A 108 38.35 2.06 -9.90
C ASP A 108 38.47 3.58 -10.06
N GLN A 109 39.72 4.03 -10.09
CA GLN A 109 40.04 5.45 -10.29
C GLN A 109 39.65 5.96 -11.70
N VAL A 110 39.56 5.06 -12.69
CA VAL A 110 39.17 5.42 -14.06
C VAL A 110 37.71 5.86 -14.11
N ASN A 111 36.83 5.15 -13.40
CA ASN A 111 35.40 5.43 -13.36
C ASN A 111 34.96 6.27 -12.16
N LYS A 112 35.88 6.92 -11.44
CA LYS A 112 35.60 7.73 -10.24
C LYS A 112 34.44 8.74 -10.42
N LYS A 113 34.31 9.31 -11.62
CA LYS A 113 33.20 10.23 -11.93
C LYS A 113 31.84 9.53 -11.87
N TRP A 114 31.75 8.27 -12.30
CA TRP A 114 30.52 7.49 -12.33
C TRP A 114 30.15 6.97 -10.96
N TRP A 115 31.12 6.47 -10.20
CA TRP A 115 30.93 6.07 -8.80
C TRP A 115 30.34 7.19 -7.93
N LYS A 116 30.76 8.44 -8.16
CA LYS A 116 30.19 9.63 -7.48
C LYS A 116 28.74 9.94 -7.85
N ARG A 117 28.23 9.40 -8.96
CA ARG A 117 26.86 9.62 -9.45
C ARG A 117 25.88 8.56 -8.98
N ILE A 118 26.34 7.48 -8.35
CA ILE A 118 25.45 6.49 -7.73
C ILE A 118 24.77 7.18 -6.54
N PRO A 119 23.42 7.14 -6.45
CA PRO A 119 22.73 7.77 -5.36
C PRO A 119 23.08 7.08 -4.05
N LYS A 120 23.00 7.82 -2.95
CA LYS A 120 23.36 7.34 -1.61
C LYS A 120 22.17 7.43 -0.69
N GLY A 121 22.16 6.58 0.32
CA GLY A 121 21.12 6.56 1.35
C GLY A 121 20.29 5.30 1.30
N LYS A 122 19.32 5.21 2.22
CA LYS A 122 18.49 4.02 2.38
C LYS A 122 17.68 3.75 1.11
N GLY A 123 17.72 2.51 0.61
CA GLY A 123 17.05 2.09 -0.62
C GLY A 123 17.94 2.13 -1.88
N TRP A 124 19.05 2.85 -1.83
CA TRP A 124 20.00 2.95 -2.95
C TRP A 124 21.15 1.95 -2.82
N ILE A 125 20.81 0.67 -2.99
CA ILE A 125 21.79 -0.43 -3.04
C ILE A 125 21.99 -0.86 -4.50
N MET A 126 23.11 -0.44 -5.12
CA MET A 126 23.46 -0.88 -6.47
C MET A 126 23.70 -2.39 -6.46
N PHE A 127 23.15 -3.12 -7.43
CA PHE A 127 23.07 -4.59 -7.46
C PHE A 127 22.23 -5.24 -6.35
N GLY A 128 21.53 -4.43 -5.55
CA GLY A 128 20.44 -4.91 -4.72
C GLY A 128 19.21 -5.25 -5.55
N ASP A 129 18.21 -5.82 -4.89
CA ASP A 129 16.98 -6.31 -5.53
C ASP A 129 16.29 -5.24 -6.40
N HIS A 130 16.13 -4.02 -5.87
CA HIS A 130 15.53 -2.90 -6.60
C HIS A 130 16.29 -2.53 -7.87
N PHE A 131 17.63 -2.50 -7.79
CA PHE A 131 18.49 -2.23 -8.93
C PHE A 131 18.37 -3.31 -9.99
N GLU A 132 18.38 -4.58 -9.58
CA GLU A 132 18.30 -5.70 -10.51
C GLU A 132 16.96 -5.74 -11.23
N ILE A 133 15.86 -5.49 -10.53
CA ILE A 133 14.52 -5.35 -11.14
C ILE A 133 14.51 -4.19 -12.14
N ALA A 134 15.03 -3.02 -11.74
CA ALA A 134 15.16 -1.86 -12.63
C ALA A 134 16.03 -2.13 -13.87
N ARG A 135 17.07 -2.94 -13.73
CA ARG A 135 17.94 -3.35 -14.85
C ARG A 135 17.24 -4.31 -15.81
N ALA A 136 16.38 -5.18 -15.29
CA ALA A 136 15.73 -6.27 -16.03
C ALA A 136 14.39 -5.87 -16.69
N MET A 137 13.69 -4.86 -16.18
CA MET A 137 12.40 -4.45 -16.73
C MET A 137 12.49 -3.81 -18.11
N ASP A 138 11.43 -3.95 -18.89
CA ASP A 138 11.23 -3.23 -20.15
C ASP A 138 10.53 -1.88 -19.93
N GLN A 139 10.41 -1.08 -21.00
CA GLN A 139 9.78 0.24 -20.94
C GLN A 139 8.29 0.18 -20.57
N ARG A 140 7.55 -0.87 -21.00
CA ARG A 140 6.11 -1.01 -20.69
C ARG A 140 5.89 -1.26 -19.20
N MET A 141 6.72 -2.11 -18.60
CA MET A 141 6.69 -2.35 -17.15
C MET A 141 7.00 -1.07 -16.36
N TYR A 142 7.99 -0.29 -16.80
CA TYR A 142 8.30 1.00 -16.21
C TYR A 142 7.15 2.01 -16.35
N ASP A 143 6.60 2.17 -17.56
CA ASP A 143 5.49 3.09 -17.83
C ASP A 143 4.26 2.72 -16.99
N TYR A 144 4.00 1.42 -16.83
CA TYR A 144 2.97 0.92 -15.93
C TYR A 144 3.21 1.38 -14.49
N LEU A 145 4.37 1.13 -13.89
CA LEU A 145 4.67 1.57 -12.52
C LEU A 145 4.54 3.11 -12.35
N VAL A 146 5.04 3.87 -13.33
CA VAL A 146 4.95 5.34 -13.34
C VAL A 146 3.50 5.83 -13.44
N SER A 147 2.62 5.09 -14.11
CA SER A 147 1.21 5.43 -14.24
C SER A 147 0.41 5.21 -12.95
N LEU A 148 0.90 4.38 -12.03
CA LEU A 148 0.18 4.06 -10.78
C LEU A 148 0.11 5.28 -9.85
N PRO A 149 -1.09 5.65 -9.37
CA PRO A 149 -1.25 6.71 -8.37
C PRO A 149 -0.75 6.26 -7.00
N LEU A 150 -0.50 7.21 -6.10
CA LEU A 150 -0.17 6.90 -4.69
C LEU A 150 -1.41 6.56 -3.85
N LYS A 151 -2.58 7.06 -4.27
CA LYS A 151 -3.86 6.96 -3.57
C LYS A 151 -5.00 6.85 -4.58
N LEU A 152 -5.99 6.03 -4.28
CA LEU A 152 -7.27 5.97 -5.00
C LEU A 152 -8.39 6.36 -4.05
N HIS A 153 -9.37 7.10 -4.56
CA HIS A 153 -10.63 7.38 -3.87
C HIS A 153 -11.76 6.70 -4.64
N ILE A 154 -12.58 5.93 -3.92
CA ILE A 154 -13.76 5.27 -4.46
C ILE A 154 -14.98 5.91 -3.79
N PRO A 155 -15.56 6.99 -4.36
CA PRO A 155 -16.63 7.76 -3.72
C PRO A 155 -17.85 6.90 -3.39
N HIS A 156 -18.27 6.02 -4.30
CA HIS A 156 -19.44 5.15 -4.09
C HIS A 156 -19.27 4.17 -2.92
N ALA A 157 -18.03 3.85 -2.56
CA ALA A 157 -17.72 2.97 -1.44
C ALA A 157 -17.24 3.75 -0.21
N HIS A 158 -17.16 5.08 -0.27
CA HIS A 158 -16.60 5.94 0.78
C HIS A 158 -15.29 5.39 1.32
N THR A 159 -14.37 5.07 0.40
CA THR A 159 -13.15 4.31 0.70
C THR A 159 -11.94 4.89 -0.01
N PHE A 160 -10.80 4.90 0.69
CA PHE A 160 -9.48 5.13 0.11
C PHE A 160 -8.70 3.83 -0.02
N ILE A 161 -7.86 3.76 -1.06
CA ILE A 161 -6.83 2.73 -1.20
C ILE A 161 -5.49 3.46 -1.26
N ALA A 162 -4.55 3.04 -0.43
CA ALA A 162 -3.19 3.59 -0.39
C ALA A 162 -2.23 2.51 0.12
N HIS A 163 -0.95 2.60 -0.24
CA HIS A 163 -0.01 1.55 0.12
C HIS A 163 0.21 1.43 1.64
N ALA A 164 0.66 2.50 2.30
CA ALA A 164 0.87 2.49 3.76
C ALA A 164 -0.36 2.99 4.54
N GLY A 165 -1.11 3.93 3.95
CA GLY A 165 -2.34 4.47 4.54
C GLY A 165 -2.63 5.92 4.16
N VAL A 166 -3.71 6.45 4.73
CA VAL A 166 -4.16 7.85 4.62
C VAL A 166 -4.61 8.29 6.01
N LEU A 167 -4.24 9.50 6.43
CA LEU A 167 -4.72 10.07 7.69
C LEU A 167 -6.11 10.67 7.53
N SER A 168 -6.96 10.49 8.53
CA SER A 168 -8.31 11.07 8.64
C SER A 168 -8.30 12.52 9.14
N SER A 169 -7.26 12.92 9.86
CA SER A 169 -7.07 14.29 10.35
C SER A 169 -5.58 14.60 10.55
N ASP A 170 -5.23 15.89 10.63
CA ASP A 170 -3.87 16.35 10.95
C ASP A 170 -3.57 16.07 12.43
N PRO A 171 -2.62 15.16 12.76
CA PRO A 171 -2.35 14.75 14.14
C PRO A 171 -1.78 15.88 15.01
N LYS A 172 -1.27 16.95 14.41
CA LYS A 172 -0.78 18.14 15.14
C LYS A 172 -1.89 19.08 15.57
N ARG A 173 -3.15 18.73 15.31
CA ARG A 173 -4.33 19.56 15.61
C ARG A 173 -5.36 18.76 16.37
N LYS A 174 -6.11 19.46 17.23
CA LYS A 174 -7.30 18.88 17.86
C LYS A 174 -8.32 18.45 16.79
N PRO A 175 -9.10 17.38 17.01
CA PRO A 175 -10.07 16.88 16.02
C PRO A 175 -11.08 17.93 15.52
N TRP A 176 -11.52 18.82 16.40
CA TRP A 176 -12.49 19.90 16.10
C TRP A 176 -11.85 21.21 15.63
N HIS A 177 -10.55 21.22 15.32
CA HIS A 177 -9.89 22.42 14.83
C HIS A 177 -10.46 22.84 13.47
N ARG A 178 -10.73 24.13 13.25
CA ARG A 178 -11.34 24.68 12.01
C ARG A 178 -10.62 24.37 10.69
N LYS A 179 -9.41 23.81 10.74
CA LYS A 179 -8.63 23.38 9.56
C LYS A 179 -8.71 21.86 9.33
N GLN A 180 -9.38 21.12 10.20
CA GLN A 180 -9.62 19.69 10.00
C GLN A 180 -10.77 19.52 9.01
N PRO A 181 -10.61 18.74 7.95
CA PRO A 181 -11.70 18.48 7.00
C PRO A 181 -12.94 17.90 7.67
N LEU A 182 -12.75 16.96 8.60
CA LEU A 182 -13.86 16.29 9.29
C LEU A 182 -14.60 17.19 10.29
N ALA A 183 -14.00 18.32 10.70
CA ALA A 183 -14.64 19.30 11.59
C ALA A 183 -15.51 20.33 10.85
N ASN A 184 -15.44 20.36 9.51
CA ASN A 184 -16.11 21.37 8.70
C ASN A 184 -16.91 20.69 7.60
N VAL A 185 -18.19 21.05 7.50
CA VAL A 185 -19.06 20.55 6.43
C VAL A 185 -18.88 21.43 5.19
N PRO A 186 -18.45 20.87 4.05
CA PRO A 186 -18.37 21.63 2.80
C PRO A 186 -19.76 22.11 2.34
N LYS A 187 -19.79 23.17 1.53
CA LYS A 187 -21.02 23.57 0.84
C LYS A 187 -21.25 22.64 -0.34
N GLY A 188 -22.33 21.87 -0.32
CA GLY A 188 -22.71 20.97 -1.40
C GLY A 188 -24.22 20.98 -1.66
N LYS A 189 -24.64 20.29 -2.72
CA LYS A 189 -26.04 20.26 -3.18
C LYS A 189 -26.92 19.30 -2.38
N ASP A 190 -26.33 18.17 -2.00
CA ASP A 190 -26.97 17.06 -1.30
C ASP A 190 -25.92 16.35 -0.43
N THR A 191 -26.36 15.44 0.43
CA THR A 191 -25.50 14.70 1.37
C THR A 191 -24.37 13.94 0.67
N HIS A 192 -24.63 13.33 -0.48
CA HIS A 192 -23.62 12.57 -1.22
C HIS A 192 -22.53 13.47 -1.76
N HIS A 193 -22.91 14.61 -2.35
CA HIS A 193 -21.97 15.62 -2.84
C HIS A 193 -21.15 16.23 -1.68
N ILE A 194 -21.79 16.58 -0.56
CA ILE A 194 -21.10 17.11 0.62
C ILE A 194 -20.07 16.10 1.15
N ARG A 195 -20.44 14.83 1.24
CA ARG A 195 -19.54 13.75 1.67
C ARG A 195 -18.37 13.57 0.71
N THR A 196 -18.63 13.56 -0.60
CA THR A 196 -17.57 13.46 -1.62
C THR A 196 -16.56 14.61 -1.48
N LEU A 197 -17.03 15.85 -1.28
CA LEU A 197 -16.17 17.01 -1.07
C LEU A 197 -15.35 16.91 0.23
N GLN A 198 -15.95 16.39 1.30
CA GLN A 198 -15.25 16.23 2.58
C GLN A 198 -14.18 15.14 2.49
N GLU A 199 -14.46 14.03 1.81
CA GLU A 199 -13.50 12.96 1.52
C GLU A 199 -12.35 13.45 0.64
N GLN A 200 -12.62 14.28 -0.37
CA GLN A 200 -11.58 14.94 -1.15
C GLN A 200 -10.70 15.85 -0.29
N ALA A 201 -11.30 16.63 0.62
CA ALA A 201 -10.57 17.48 1.55
C ALA A 201 -9.69 16.66 2.52
N VAL A 202 -10.08 15.44 2.91
CA VAL A 202 -9.18 14.53 3.65
C VAL A 202 -7.89 14.25 2.86
N LEU A 203 -8.00 14.08 1.54
CA LEU A 203 -6.82 13.83 0.69
C LEU A 203 -5.97 15.07 0.45
N THR A 204 -6.57 16.27 0.36
CA THR A 204 -5.89 17.49 -0.09
C THR A 204 -5.54 18.47 1.03
N ASP A 205 -6.31 18.52 2.11
CA ASP A 205 -6.20 19.59 3.11
C ASP A 205 -5.44 19.14 4.37
N ILE A 206 -5.19 17.83 4.52
CA ILE A 206 -4.35 17.26 5.57
C ILE A 206 -2.90 17.27 5.06
N PRO A 207 -2.00 18.11 5.62
CA PRO A 207 -0.67 18.29 5.03
C PRO A 207 0.14 16.99 4.89
N PRO A 208 0.19 16.07 5.87
CA PRO A 208 0.90 14.81 5.71
C PRO A 208 0.37 13.93 4.56
N ASN A 209 -0.92 14.02 4.20
CA ASN A 209 -1.45 13.23 3.08
C ASN A 209 -0.91 13.73 1.73
N ASN A 210 -0.40 14.96 1.64
CA ASN A 210 0.23 15.48 0.42
C ASN A 210 1.73 15.15 0.31
N ASP A 211 2.31 14.51 1.33
CA ASP A 211 3.68 14.02 1.29
C ASP A 211 3.69 12.57 0.76
N PRO A 212 4.29 12.31 -0.42
CA PRO A 212 4.43 10.96 -0.95
C PRO A 212 5.13 10.02 0.03
N TRP A 213 6.13 10.51 0.76
CA TRP A 213 6.88 9.70 1.70
C TRP A 213 5.97 9.15 2.81
N VAL A 214 5.05 9.98 3.33
CA VAL A 214 4.08 9.57 4.35
C VAL A 214 3.15 8.49 3.81
N THR A 215 2.56 8.70 2.64
CA THR A 215 1.60 7.76 2.01
C THR A 215 2.24 6.39 1.71
N LEU A 216 3.54 6.38 1.44
CA LEU A 216 4.31 5.19 1.10
C LEU A 216 4.95 4.51 2.32
N ASN A 217 5.18 5.20 3.44
CA ASN A 217 6.04 4.66 4.51
C ASN A 217 5.43 4.71 5.92
N MET A 218 4.33 5.41 6.15
CA MET A 218 3.75 5.60 7.47
C MET A 218 3.36 4.28 8.16
N ARG A 219 3.68 4.15 9.44
CA ARG A 219 3.27 3.03 10.30
C ARG A 219 2.70 3.47 11.63
N SER A 220 3.20 4.58 12.18
CA SER A 220 2.79 5.14 13.47
C SER A 220 2.78 6.67 13.42
N ILE A 221 2.18 7.25 14.46
CA ILE A 221 2.19 8.69 14.75
C ILE A 221 2.83 8.83 16.13
N THR A 222 3.84 9.68 16.28
CA THR A 222 4.48 9.93 17.58
C THR A 222 3.56 10.72 18.51
N GLU A 223 3.92 10.82 19.80
CA GLU A 223 3.17 11.62 20.77
C GLU A 223 3.09 13.11 20.38
N ASP A 224 4.13 13.63 19.71
CA ASP A 224 4.18 14.99 19.18
C ASP A 224 3.37 15.20 17.89
N GLY A 225 2.75 14.12 17.37
CA GLY A 225 1.99 14.15 16.12
C GLY A 225 2.86 14.08 14.87
N ASP A 226 4.12 13.63 14.96
CA ASP A 226 4.96 13.39 13.80
C ASP A 226 4.72 12.00 13.21
N ILE A 227 4.84 11.90 11.88
CA ILE A 227 4.63 10.64 11.18
C ILE A 227 5.90 9.81 11.21
N SER A 228 5.77 8.55 11.63
CA SER A 228 6.88 7.63 11.77
C SER A 228 6.70 6.38 10.90
N ARG A 229 7.81 5.91 10.35
CA ARG A 229 7.92 4.62 9.64
C ARG A 229 8.18 3.44 10.58
N GLN A 230 8.33 3.69 11.87
CA GLN A 230 8.59 2.66 12.87
C GLN A 230 7.29 2.02 13.34
N SER A 231 7.38 0.82 13.90
CA SER A 231 6.21 0.14 14.44
C SER A 231 6.09 0.45 15.92
N ASP A 232 5.76 1.71 16.23
CA ASP A 232 5.62 2.21 17.60
C ASP A 232 4.23 1.86 18.18
N ASP A 233 4.04 2.09 19.49
CA ASP A 233 2.79 1.76 20.22
C ASP A 233 1.54 2.55 19.77
N HIS A 234 1.75 3.55 18.92
CA HIS A 234 0.76 4.48 18.40
C HIS A 234 0.56 4.29 16.88
N PRO A 235 0.02 3.15 16.41
CA PRO A 235 -0.24 2.95 14.99
C PRO A 235 -1.26 3.95 14.47
N TRP A 236 -1.01 4.51 13.28
CA TRP A 236 -1.88 5.51 12.67
C TRP A 236 -3.34 5.02 12.50
N SER A 237 -3.53 3.72 12.31
CA SER A 237 -4.87 3.13 12.15
C SER A 237 -5.73 3.18 13.42
N LYS A 238 -5.13 3.27 14.62
CA LYS A 238 -5.87 3.56 15.86
C LYS A 238 -6.36 5.01 15.89
N HIS A 239 -5.52 5.96 15.46
CA HIS A 239 -5.92 7.36 15.31
C HIS A 239 -7.05 7.50 14.29
N TYR A 240 -6.95 6.81 13.14
CA TYR A 240 -7.99 6.76 12.13
C TYR A 240 -9.33 6.23 12.70
N ALA A 241 -9.30 5.11 13.43
CA ALA A 241 -10.49 4.56 14.07
C ALA A 241 -11.12 5.51 15.10
N SER A 242 -10.29 6.23 15.87
CA SER A 242 -10.74 7.25 16.82
C SER A 242 -11.49 8.40 16.13
N ASP A 243 -11.00 8.89 14.99
CA ASP A 243 -11.68 9.94 14.22
C ASP A 243 -12.99 9.45 13.63
N MET A 244 -13.00 8.26 13.02
CA MET A 244 -14.21 7.68 12.45
C MET A 244 -15.29 7.43 13.51
N GLY A 245 -14.89 7.06 14.73
CA GLY A 245 -15.82 6.90 15.86
C GLY A 245 -16.45 8.20 16.37
N ARG A 246 -15.97 9.37 15.91
CA ARG A 246 -16.54 10.69 16.24
C ARG A 246 -17.52 11.17 15.17
N CYS A 247 -17.48 10.63 13.96
CA CYS A 247 -18.37 11.02 12.87
C CYS A 247 -19.82 10.66 13.19
N ALA A 248 -20.70 11.66 13.22
CA ALA A 248 -22.11 11.50 13.58
C ALA A 248 -23.08 12.16 12.59
N GLY A 249 -22.63 12.39 11.35
CA GLY A 249 -23.43 12.94 10.25
C GLY A 249 -23.43 14.47 10.18
N PHE A 250 -23.95 15.01 9.08
CA PHE A 250 -23.89 16.45 8.81
C PHE A 250 -24.95 17.29 9.55
N GLU A 251 -25.94 16.65 10.18
CA GLU A 251 -27.04 17.31 10.88
C GLU A 251 -26.62 17.94 12.22
N LEU A 252 -25.42 17.64 12.71
CA LEU A 252 -24.83 18.20 13.94
C LEU A 252 -24.58 19.72 13.92
N GLN A 253 -24.99 20.44 12.88
CA GLN A 253 -24.73 21.88 12.76
C GLN A 253 -25.46 22.72 13.83
N ASP A 254 -26.58 22.23 14.40
CA ASP A 254 -27.51 23.04 15.21
C ASP A 254 -27.31 22.99 16.74
N HIS A 255 -26.52 22.07 17.31
CA HIS A 255 -26.41 21.93 18.77
C HIS A 255 -25.01 22.30 19.30
N ARG A 256 -24.89 23.50 19.88
CA ARG A 256 -23.62 24.06 20.41
C ARG A 256 -23.02 23.29 21.62
N ALA A 257 -23.77 22.40 22.26
CA ALA A 257 -23.34 21.69 23.47
C ALA A 257 -22.62 20.34 23.21
N GLU A 258 -22.86 19.68 22.07
CA GLU A 258 -22.30 18.34 21.75
C GLU A 258 -20.97 18.37 20.96
N ARG A 259 -20.54 19.55 20.51
CA ARG A 259 -19.35 19.77 19.67
C ARG A 259 -18.01 19.32 20.27
N SER A 260 -17.93 18.95 21.55
CA SER A 260 -16.66 18.61 22.19
C SER A 260 -16.18 17.19 21.88
N LYS A 261 -17.06 16.28 21.43
CA LYS A 261 -16.70 14.87 21.19
C LYS A 261 -17.02 14.37 19.78
N GLN A 262 -18.10 14.85 19.16
CA GLN A 262 -18.55 14.42 17.84
C GLN A 262 -18.08 15.37 16.72
N LEU A 263 -18.00 14.84 15.50
CA LEU A 263 -17.59 15.53 14.28
C LEU A 263 -18.72 15.46 13.22
N PRO A 264 -18.96 16.55 12.48
CA PRO A 264 -19.97 16.59 11.43
C PRO A 264 -19.43 15.94 10.15
N CYS A 265 -19.25 14.63 10.20
CA CYS A 265 -18.75 13.79 9.11
C CYS A 265 -19.49 12.46 9.11
N TYR A 266 -19.37 11.73 8.00
CA TYR A 266 -19.66 10.30 7.96
C TYR A 266 -18.33 9.52 7.97
N PRO A 267 -18.30 8.34 8.59
CA PRO A 267 -17.10 7.51 8.57
C PRO A 267 -16.76 7.07 7.15
N MET A 268 -15.49 6.75 6.91
CA MET A 268 -14.99 6.27 5.62
C MET A 268 -13.94 5.19 5.87
N SER A 269 -13.75 4.29 4.92
CA SER A 269 -12.82 3.17 5.08
C SER A 269 -11.49 3.44 4.39
N VAL A 270 -10.43 2.77 4.85
CA VAL A 270 -9.15 2.74 4.15
C VAL A 270 -8.65 1.30 4.02
N VAL A 271 -8.25 0.91 2.81
CA VAL A 271 -7.64 -0.40 2.51
C VAL A 271 -6.17 -0.18 2.15
N TYR A 272 -5.28 -0.94 2.77
CA TYR A 272 -3.83 -0.74 2.67
C TYR A 272 -2.99 -2.02 2.79
N GLY A 273 -1.68 -1.92 2.59
CA GLY A 273 -0.68 -2.98 2.71
C GLY A 273 0.48 -2.61 3.65
N HIS A 274 1.73 -2.70 3.18
CA HIS A 274 3.00 -2.21 3.78
C HIS A 274 3.50 -2.86 5.09
N ALA A 275 2.59 -3.23 5.98
CA ALA A 275 2.90 -3.58 7.37
C ALA A 275 2.91 -5.09 7.62
N ALA A 276 3.53 -5.90 6.75
CA ALA A 276 3.65 -7.36 6.87
C ALA A 276 4.03 -7.89 8.27
N GLY A 277 4.81 -7.13 9.04
CA GLY A 277 5.18 -7.45 10.41
C GLY A 277 3.97 -7.59 11.36
N ARG A 278 2.88 -6.85 11.11
CA ARG A 278 1.60 -6.96 11.82
C ARG A 278 0.69 -8.05 11.25
N GLY A 279 0.98 -8.54 10.05
CA GLY A 279 0.11 -9.44 9.31
C GLY A 279 -1.20 -8.77 8.88
N LEU A 280 -2.24 -9.58 8.70
CA LEU A 280 -3.58 -9.13 8.38
C LEU A 280 -4.15 -8.28 9.54
N ASP A 281 -4.39 -6.99 9.29
CA ASP A 281 -4.81 -6.00 10.30
C ASP A 281 -6.21 -5.47 9.96
N VAL A 282 -7.25 -6.14 10.47
CA VAL A 282 -8.65 -5.82 10.18
C VAL A 282 -9.25 -5.02 11.32
N LYS A 283 -9.66 -3.78 11.03
CA LYS A 283 -10.45 -2.92 11.92
C LYS A 283 -11.70 -2.44 11.19
N ARG A 284 -12.67 -1.90 11.94
CA ARG A 284 -13.97 -1.45 11.40
C ARG A 284 -13.87 -0.49 10.19
N TRP A 285 -12.87 0.40 10.19
CA TRP A 285 -12.69 1.46 9.19
C TRP A 285 -11.30 1.43 8.51
N SER A 286 -10.45 0.46 8.85
CA SER A 286 -9.11 0.34 8.28
C SER A 286 -8.76 -1.13 8.11
N ILE A 287 -8.42 -1.54 6.89
CA ILE A 287 -8.19 -2.94 6.53
C ILE A 287 -6.81 -3.07 5.88
N GLY A 288 -5.86 -3.60 6.63
CA GLY A 288 -4.51 -3.91 6.16
C GLY A 288 -4.43 -5.34 5.63
N LEU A 289 -4.21 -5.50 4.32
CA LEU A 289 -4.21 -6.79 3.61
C LEU A 289 -2.85 -7.49 3.56
N ASP A 290 -1.78 -6.81 4.00
CA ASP A 290 -0.43 -7.37 3.96
C ASP A 290 -0.22 -8.45 5.02
N SER A 291 -0.63 -9.67 4.68
CA SER A 291 -0.44 -10.88 5.48
C SER A 291 0.95 -11.49 5.34
N GLY A 292 1.89 -10.82 4.67
CA GLY A 292 3.31 -11.21 4.62
C GLY A 292 3.64 -12.38 3.70
N CYS A 293 3.08 -12.42 2.48
CA CYS A 293 3.28 -13.54 1.54
C CYS A 293 4.75 -13.86 1.25
N VAL A 294 5.60 -12.85 1.03
CA VAL A 294 7.05 -13.01 0.79
C VAL A 294 7.76 -13.70 1.95
N TYR A 295 7.20 -13.65 3.16
CA TYR A 295 7.73 -14.31 4.35
C TYR A 295 7.12 -15.70 4.57
N GLU A 296 6.73 -16.38 3.48
CA GLU A 296 6.13 -17.72 3.48
C GLU A 296 4.85 -17.81 4.35
N ARG A 297 4.11 -16.70 4.43
CA ARG A 297 2.83 -16.64 5.15
C ARG A 297 1.69 -16.78 4.15
N ARG A 298 0.97 -15.68 3.87
CA ARG A 298 -0.24 -15.70 3.06
C ARG A 298 -0.34 -14.50 2.15
N MET A 299 -1.04 -14.65 1.03
CA MET A 299 -1.50 -13.56 0.18
C MET A 299 -3.02 -13.40 0.37
N THR A 300 -3.47 -12.19 0.72
CA THR A 300 -4.87 -11.92 1.10
C THR A 300 -5.51 -10.88 0.18
N ALA A 301 -6.77 -11.14 -0.19
CA ALA A 301 -7.64 -10.21 -0.89
C ALA A 301 -8.90 -9.92 -0.06
N LEU A 302 -9.42 -8.70 -0.21
CA LEU A 302 -10.75 -8.32 0.22
C LEU A 302 -11.69 -8.31 -0.99
N VAL A 303 -12.71 -9.16 -0.95
CA VAL A 303 -13.76 -9.23 -1.98
C VAL A 303 -14.95 -8.40 -1.53
N LEU A 304 -15.42 -7.50 -2.39
CA LEU A 304 -16.55 -6.60 -2.16
C LEU A 304 -17.59 -6.76 -3.27
N GLY A 305 -18.86 -6.49 -2.96
CA GLY A 305 -19.95 -6.50 -3.95
C GLY A 305 -20.41 -7.90 -4.37
N GLY A 306 -21.00 -8.00 -5.57
CA GLY A 306 -21.56 -9.26 -6.09
C GLY A 306 -22.63 -9.86 -5.16
N GLU A 307 -22.50 -11.14 -4.82
CA GLU A 307 -23.41 -11.82 -3.88
C GLU A 307 -23.40 -11.19 -2.48
N LEU A 308 -22.30 -10.55 -2.06
CA LEU A 308 -22.18 -9.89 -0.75
C LEU A 308 -23.05 -8.63 -0.65
N ALA A 309 -23.46 -8.04 -1.78
CA ALA A 309 -24.33 -6.86 -1.78
C ALA A 309 -25.72 -7.15 -1.15
N LYS A 310 -26.09 -8.43 -1.03
CA LYS A 310 -27.36 -8.89 -0.43
C LYS A 310 -27.20 -9.32 1.04
N VAL A 311 -25.97 -9.34 1.56
CA VAL A 311 -25.66 -9.81 2.91
C VAL A 311 -25.67 -8.63 3.86
N THR A 312 -26.28 -8.80 5.03
CA THR A 312 -26.26 -7.82 6.13
C THR A 312 -25.72 -8.50 7.39
N LEU A 313 -24.69 -7.92 8.01
CA LEU A 313 -24.17 -8.38 9.30
C LEU A 313 -24.79 -7.57 10.44
N GLY A 314 -25.16 -8.23 11.54
CA GLY A 314 -25.71 -7.58 12.73
C GLY A 314 -24.68 -6.73 13.50
N GLU A 315 -25.16 -5.88 14.42
CA GLU A 315 -24.30 -4.98 15.21
C GLU A 315 -23.31 -5.73 16.12
N GLU A 316 -23.66 -6.93 16.59
CA GLU A 316 -22.89 -7.74 17.56
C GLU A 316 -21.71 -8.55 16.98
N GLU A 317 -21.56 -8.64 15.65
CA GLU A 317 -20.38 -9.30 15.07
C GLU A 317 -19.18 -8.34 15.13
N ASP A 318 -18.25 -8.62 16.04
CA ASP A 318 -17.00 -7.89 16.25
C ASP A 318 -16.01 -8.16 15.10
N PRO A 319 -15.65 -7.15 14.29
CA PRO A 319 -14.69 -7.32 13.19
C PRO A 319 -13.27 -7.66 13.64
N SER A 320 -12.96 -7.64 14.95
CA SER A 320 -11.69 -8.12 15.49
C SER A 320 -11.67 -9.63 15.79
N GLN A 321 -12.82 -10.32 15.73
CA GLN A 321 -12.95 -11.76 15.91
C GLN A 321 -13.09 -12.54 14.59
N VAL A 322 -12.49 -12.03 13.50
CA VAL A 322 -12.43 -12.77 12.24
C VAL A 322 -11.45 -13.93 12.42
N VAL A 323 -11.96 -15.07 12.88
CA VAL A 323 -11.24 -16.34 12.89
C VAL A 323 -11.24 -16.84 11.45
N LEU A 324 -10.23 -16.46 10.68
CA LEU A 324 -9.94 -17.18 9.45
C LEU A 324 -9.47 -18.57 9.90
N ASP A 325 -10.37 -19.55 9.83
CA ASP A 325 -10.08 -20.91 10.26
C ASP A 325 -9.19 -21.55 9.21
N TRP A 326 -7.89 -21.52 9.45
CA TRP A 326 -6.88 -21.80 8.43
C TRP A 326 -6.63 -23.30 8.24
N ASP A 327 -7.00 -24.16 9.20
CA ASP A 327 -6.61 -25.59 9.19
C ASP A 327 -7.66 -26.59 9.73
N GLU A 328 -8.86 -26.21 10.16
CA GLU A 328 -9.85 -27.24 10.57
C GLU A 328 -10.53 -27.88 9.35
N GLU A 329 -10.07 -29.08 8.94
CA GLU A 329 -10.75 -29.94 7.95
C GLU A 329 -12.20 -30.30 8.36
N ASP A 330 -12.58 -30.08 9.62
CA ASP A 330 -13.86 -30.52 10.21
C ASP A 330 -14.99 -29.49 10.23
N ILE A 331 -14.78 -28.25 9.72
CA ILE A 331 -15.86 -27.25 9.67
C ILE A 331 -16.46 -27.14 8.27
N GLY A 332 -17.79 -27.25 8.21
CA GLY A 332 -18.58 -27.06 6.98
C GLY A 332 -18.26 -25.75 6.23
N ILE A 333 -18.32 -25.82 4.90
CA ILE A 333 -17.95 -24.74 3.96
C ILE A 333 -18.72 -23.43 4.24
N GLU A 334 -19.99 -23.51 4.65
CA GLU A 334 -20.80 -22.32 4.99
C GLU A 334 -20.30 -21.60 6.25
N THR A 335 -19.85 -22.35 7.26
CA THR A 335 -19.33 -21.79 8.51
C THR A 335 -17.99 -21.08 8.27
N LYS A 336 -17.10 -21.65 7.43
CA LYS A 336 -15.86 -20.99 7.00
C LYS A 336 -16.14 -19.72 6.19
N LYS A 337 -17.12 -19.74 5.28
CA LYS A 337 -17.56 -18.54 4.55
C LYS A 337 -18.01 -17.44 5.51
N ARG A 338 -18.85 -17.77 6.49
CA ARG A 338 -19.38 -16.81 7.47
C ARG A 338 -18.29 -16.19 8.36
N LYS A 339 -17.33 -17.00 8.82
CA LYS A 339 -16.16 -16.54 9.62
C LYS A 339 -15.21 -15.60 8.87
N SER A 340 -15.26 -15.56 7.53
CA SER A 340 -14.43 -14.68 6.69
C SER A 340 -15.10 -13.35 6.30
N LEU A 341 -16.34 -13.15 6.72
CA LEU A 341 -17.09 -11.92 6.45
C LEU A 341 -16.68 -10.81 7.43
N ILE A 342 -16.57 -9.58 6.92
CA ILE A 342 -16.22 -8.40 7.70
C ILE A 342 -17.16 -7.25 7.36
N LYS A 343 -17.38 -6.34 8.31
CA LYS A 343 -18.07 -5.07 8.03
C LYS A 343 -17.18 -4.18 7.17
N PHE A 344 -17.78 -3.54 6.16
CA PHE A 344 -17.08 -2.65 5.24
C PHE A 344 -17.94 -1.44 4.88
N GLY A 345 -17.36 -0.23 4.87
CA GLY A 345 -18.13 0.99 4.65
C GLY A 345 -19.25 1.16 5.70
N ASP A 346 -20.29 1.94 5.41
CA ASP A 346 -21.35 2.23 6.39
C ASP A 346 -22.11 0.97 6.79
N ASN A 347 -22.68 0.27 5.80
CA ASN A 347 -23.58 -0.88 5.98
C ASN A 347 -23.19 -2.08 5.10
N GLY A 348 -22.01 -2.05 4.49
CA GLY A 348 -21.55 -3.08 3.57
C GLY A 348 -20.86 -4.25 4.27
N VAL A 349 -20.65 -5.31 3.49
CA VAL A 349 -19.95 -6.52 3.92
C VAL A 349 -18.88 -6.84 2.90
N GLY A 350 -17.70 -7.19 3.40
CA GLY A 350 -16.61 -7.74 2.61
C GLY A 350 -16.29 -9.17 3.03
N ARG A 351 -15.59 -9.90 2.15
CA ARG A 351 -15.09 -11.24 2.45
C ARG A 351 -13.58 -11.29 2.28
N LEU A 352 -12.87 -11.74 3.30
CA LEU A 352 -11.43 -11.94 3.23
C LEU A 352 -11.14 -13.33 2.65
N VAL A 353 -10.26 -13.38 1.65
CA VAL A 353 -9.83 -14.62 1.01
C VAL A 353 -8.32 -14.64 0.94
N SER A 354 -7.69 -15.74 1.35
CA SER A 354 -6.23 -15.85 1.28
C SER A 354 -5.77 -17.23 0.85
N VAL A 355 -4.58 -17.27 0.27
CA VAL A 355 -3.82 -18.48 -0.08
C VAL A 355 -2.49 -18.52 0.67
N SER A 356 -1.96 -19.71 0.91
CA SER A 356 -0.63 -19.89 1.51
C SER A 356 0.45 -19.50 0.50
N CYS A 357 1.57 -19.00 1.01
CA CYS A 357 2.76 -18.67 0.21
C CYS A 357 3.91 -19.58 0.59
N HIS A 358 4.76 -19.90 -0.40
CA HIS A 358 5.87 -20.85 -0.28
C HIS A 358 7.13 -20.33 -0.96
#